data_AF-A0AA39V327-F1
#
_entry.id   AF-A0AA39V327-F1
#
_cell.length_a   1.000
_cell.length_b   1.000
_cell.length_c   1.000
_cell.angle_alpha   90.00
_cell.angle_beta   90.00
_cell.angle_gamma   90.00
#
_symmetry.space_group_name_H-M   'P 1'
#
loop_
_entity.id
_entity.type
_entity.pdbx_description
1 polymer ?
#
loop_
_entity_poly.entity_id
_entity_poly.type
_entity_poly.pdbx_seq_one_letter_code
_entity_poly.pdbx_strand_id
1 'polypeptide(L)'
;MTDDGVNDAPALKKADIGSAVADSTDAACSASDIVLIEPGLSAIISSVLTSRAIFQGMKNYTIATVISDTANWKFAGIKSLGWGWTWVIWLFNIVTYLTPDPLNFAVRDMHSGQRVIHTLKGKVESFAKLRGYDIDAMNNHYTL
;
A
#
# COMPACT_ATOMS: atom_id res chain seq x y z
N MET A 1 20.98 -9.44 -44.28
CA MET A 1 21.59 -9.07 -42.98
C MET A 1 20.49 -9.22 -41.94
N THR A 2 20.66 -10.13 -40.99
CA THR A 2 19.72 -10.38 -39.89
C THR A 2 20.24 -9.59 -38.70
N ASP A 3 19.49 -8.56 -38.33
CA ASP A 3 19.71 -7.71 -37.18
C ASP A 3 19.13 -8.41 -35.95
N ASP A 4 19.99 -8.80 -35.01
CA ASP A 4 19.67 -9.72 -33.91
C ASP A 4 19.45 -9.00 -32.57
N GLY A 5 19.46 -7.66 -32.53
CA GLY A 5 19.30 -6.85 -31.31
C GLY A 5 20.38 -7.06 -30.24
N VAL A 6 21.24 -8.10 -30.36
CA VAL A 6 22.39 -8.37 -29.49
C VAL A 6 23.46 -7.29 -29.69
N ASN A 7 23.59 -6.82 -30.93
CA ASN A 7 24.54 -5.78 -31.31
C ASN A 7 24.18 -4.38 -30.75
N ASP A 8 22.92 -4.16 -30.40
CA ASP A 8 22.42 -2.89 -29.84
C ASP A 8 22.51 -2.84 -28.30
N ALA A 9 22.70 -3.99 -27.63
CA ALA A 9 22.83 -4.05 -26.17
C ALA A 9 23.94 -3.14 -25.59
N PRO A 10 25.14 -2.99 -26.21
CA PRO A 10 26.15 -2.04 -25.75
C PRO A 10 25.75 -0.58 -25.93
N ALA A 11 24.93 -0.27 -26.93
CA ALA A 11 24.41 1.07 -27.18
C ALA A 11 23.30 1.44 -26.19
N LEU A 12 22.39 0.49 -25.91
CA LEU A 12 21.36 0.62 -24.88
C LEU A 12 21.96 0.91 -23.50
N LYS A 13 23.03 0.19 -23.10
CA LYS A 13 23.74 0.44 -21.84
C LYS A 13 24.48 1.77 -21.75
N LYS A 14 24.81 2.39 -22.90
CA LYS A 14 25.50 3.68 -22.95
C LYS A 14 24.52 4.85 -23.03
N ALA A 15 23.29 4.61 -23.46
CA ALA A 15 22.26 5.64 -23.52
C ALA A 15 21.89 6.10 -22.10
N ASP A 16 21.49 7.37 -21.97
CA ASP A 16 20.96 7.87 -20.70
C ASP A 16 19.66 7.15 -20.29
N ILE A 17 18.89 6.72 -21.31
CA ILE A 17 17.68 5.90 -21.17
C ILE A 17 17.62 4.95 -22.37
N GLY A 18 17.86 3.66 -22.14
CA GLY A 18 17.70 2.62 -23.16
C GLY A 18 16.28 2.07 -23.20
N SER A 19 15.66 2.00 -24.38
CA SER A 19 14.32 1.39 -24.56
C SER A 19 14.33 0.21 -25.52
N ALA A 20 13.69 -0.88 -25.11
CA ALA A 20 13.46 -2.08 -25.91
C ALA A 20 11.98 -2.21 -26.27
N VAL A 21 11.67 -2.78 -27.43
CA VAL A 21 10.29 -3.00 -27.92
C VAL A 21 9.90 -4.45 -27.66
N ALA A 22 8.60 -4.75 -27.56
CA ALA A 22 8.06 -6.07 -27.21
C ALA A 22 8.63 -7.25 -28.01
N ASP A 23 9.02 -7.02 -29.27
CA ASP A 23 9.56 -8.04 -30.19
C ASP A 23 11.10 -8.03 -30.27
N SER A 24 11.78 -7.34 -29.36
CA SER A 24 13.25 -7.29 -29.32
C SER A 24 13.86 -8.48 -28.58
N THR A 25 15.12 -8.79 -28.88
CA THR A 25 15.78 -9.97 -28.32
C THR A 25 16.02 -9.86 -26.82
N ASP A 26 16.11 -10.99 -26.13
CA ASP A 26 16.35 -11.05 -24.68
C ASP A 26 17.59 -10.26 -24.26
N ALA A 27 18.61 -10.21 -25.13
CA ALA A 27 19.81 -9.41 -24.92
C ALA A 27 19.50 -7.90 -24.86
N ALA A 28 18.69 -7.39 -25.80
CA ALA A 28 18.25 -6.00 -25.81
C ALA A 28 17.32 -5.67 -24.63
N CYS A 29 16.35 -6.54 -24.32
CA CYS A 29 15.48 -6.40 -23.15
C CYS A 29 16.28 -6.37 -21.82
N SER A 30 17.32 -7.19 -21.70
CA SER A 30 18.18 -7.20 -20.50
C SER A 30 19.08 -5.96 -20.37
N ALA A 31 19.35 -5.29 -21.49
CA ALA A 31 20.23 -4.14 -21.57
C ALA A 31 19.48 -2.80 -21.49
N SER A 32 18.17 -2.79 -21.74
CA SER A 32 17.30 -1.61 -21.69
C SER A 32 16.82 -1.29 -20.27
N ASP A 33 16.61 -0.01 -19.99
CA ASP A 33 15.97 0.46 -18.75
C ASP A 33 14.44 0.32 -18.78
N ILE A 34 13.86 0.40 -19.98
CA ILE A 34 12.42 0.32 -20.21
C ILE A 34 12.12 -0.65 -21.35
N VAL A 35 11.21 -1.59 -21.11
CA VAL A 35 10.67 -2.50 -22.13
C VAL A 35 9.23 -2.12 -22.44
N LEU A 36 8.95 -1.81 -23.70
CA LEU A 36 7.62 -1.46 -24.20
C LEU A 36 6.86 -2.73 -24.54
N ILE A 37 5.65 -2.86 -24.00
CA ILE A 37 4.80 -4.06 -24.17
C ILE A 37 4.07 -4.05 -25.53
N GLU A 38 3.92 -2.87 -26.13
CA GLU A 38 3.27 -2.69 -27.42
C GLU A 38 4.31 -2.40 -28.51
N PRO A 39 4.20 -3.05 -29.69
CA PRO A 39 5.06 -2.74 -30.82
C PRO A 39 4.69 -1.38 -31.44
N GLY A 40 5.70 -0.59 -31.78
CA GLY A 40 5.56 0.64 -32.58
C GLY A 40 5.96 1.93 -31.88
N LEU A 41 6.18 2.97 -32.69
CA LEU A 41 6.65 4.29 -32.23
C LEU A 41 5.64 5.03 -31.35
N SER A 42 4.35 4.69 -31.46
CA SER A 42 3.27 5.29 -30.67
C SER A 42 3.49 5.12 -29.16
N ALA A 43 3.95 3.94 -28.73
CA ALA A 43 4.23 3.66 -27.33
C ALA A 43 5.33 4.58 -26.77
N ILE A 44 6.37 4.87 -27.58
CA ILE A 44 7.44 5.80 -27.23
C ILE A 44 6.88 7.22 -27.08
N ILE A 45 6.10 7.70 -28.04
CA ILE A 45 5.53 9.05 -28.00
C ILE A 45 4.62 9.23 -26.77
N SER A 46 3.76 8.24 -26.49
CA SER A 46 2.88 8.23 -25.32
C SER A 46 3.66 8.26 -24.00
N SER A 47 4.75 7.48 -23.91
CA SER A 47 5.62 7.45 -22.73
C SER A 47 6.29 8.81 -22.48
N VAL A 48 6.73 9.51 -23.53
CA VAL A 48 7.35 10.84 -23.43
C VAL A 48 6.32 11.91 -23.02
N LEU A 49 5.11 11.88 -23.60
CA LEU A 49 4.02 12.78 -23.22
C LEU A 49 3.63 12.61 -21.75
N THR A 50 3.48 11.37 -21.32
CA THR A 50 3.14 11.02 -19.92
C THR A 50 4.25 11.46 -18.96
N SER A 51 5.51 11.21 -19.30
CA SER A 51 6.67 11.67 -18.53
C SER A 51 6.68 13.19 -18.36
N ARG A 52 6.38 13.95 -19.42
CA ARG A 52 6.29 15.43 -19.35
C ARG A 52 5.17 15.90 -18.44
N ALA A 53 4.00 15.25 -18.48
CA ALA A 53 2.87 15.58 -17.60
C ALA A 53 3.22 15.32 -16.12
N ILE A 54 3.86 14.19 -15.82
CA ILE A 54 4.33 13.86 -14.46
C ILE A 54 5.37 14.89 -13.99
N PHE A 55 6.33 15.25 -14.85
CA PHE A 55 7.35 16.23 -14.50
C PHE A 55 6.78 17.62 -14.19
N GLN A 56 5.74 18.04 -14.90
CA GLN A 56 5.01 19.27 -14.55
C GLN A 56 4.32 19.16 -13.18
N GLY A 57 3.70 18.02 -12.87
CA GLY A 57 3.11 17.76 -11.56
C GLY A 57 4.14 17.82 -10.42
N MET A 58 5.31 17.19 -10.60
CA MET A 58 6.40 17.19 -9.62
C MET A 58 6.98 18.59 -9.39
N LYS A 59 7.12 19.40 -10.46
CA LYS A 59 7.54 20.80 -10.34
C LYS A 59 6.56 21.61 -9.50
N ASN A 60 5.27 21.49 -9.79
CA ASN A 60 4.24 22.20 -9.04
C ASN A 60 4.24 21.80 -7.56
N TYR A 61 4.38 20.50 -7.27
CA TYR A 61 4.47 20.00 -5.89
C TYR A 61 5.70 20.53 -5.15
N THR A 62 6.85 20.55 -5.81
CA THR A 62 8.10 21.08 -5.24
C THR A 62 7.97 22.57 -4.94
N ILE A 63 7.41 23.35 -5.86
CA ILE A 63 7.14 24.77 -5.66
C ILE A 63 6.17 24.99 -4.50
N ALA A 64 5.07 24.24 -4.44
CA ALA A 64 4.10 24.33 -3.35
C ALA A 64 4.73 23.99 -1.99
N THR A 65 5.59 22.97 -1.96
CA THR A 65 6.30 22.56 -0.74
C THR A 65 7.28 23.65 -0.28
N VAL A 66 8.08 24.20 -1.20
CA VAL A 66 9.00 25.32 -0.89
C VAL A 66 8.22 26.57 -0.45
N ILE A 67 7.08 26.88 -1.08
CA ILE A 67 6.20 27.96 -0.63
C ILE A 67 5.67 27.68 0.78
N SER A 68 5.27 26.45 1.08
CA SER A 68 4.77 26.09 2.42
C SER A 68 5.83 26.20 3.51
N ASP A 69 7.09 25.87 3.18
CA ASP A 69 8.23 25.97 4.11
C ASP A 69 8.71 27.42 4.29
N THR A 70 8.72 28.20 3.20
CA THR A 70 9.12 29.61 3.22
C THR A 70 8.01 30.55 3.71
N ALA A 71 6.75 30.12 3.67
CA ALA A 71 5.61 30.76 4.31
C ALA A 71 5.72 30.62 5.84
N ASN A 72 6.76 31.22 6.39
CA ASN A 72 6.91 31.35 7.82
C ASN A 72 5.73 32.15 8.36
N TRP A 73 5.22 31.69 9.50
CA TRP A 73 4.32 32.36 10.43
C TRP A 73 4.56 33.88 10.64
N LYS A 74 5.77 34.38 10.33
CA LYS A 74 6.14 35.79 10.29
C LYS A 74 5.46 36.59 9.16
N PHE A 75 5.10 35.97 8.04
CA PHE A 75 4.40 36.61 6.91
C PHE A 75 2.91 36.80 7.19
N ALA A 76 2.27 35.88 7.92
CA ALA A 76 0.83 35.90 8.22
C ALA A 76 0.46 36.77 9.45
N GLY A 77 1.43 37.36 10.16
CA GLY A 77 1.16 38.24 11.31
C GLY A 77 0.49 37.56 12.52
N ILE A 78 0.44 36.23 12.57
CA ILE A 78 -0.17 35.48 13.67
C ILE A 78 0.93 35.18 14.71
N LYS A 79 0.84 35.82 15.88
CA LYS A 79 1.66 35.45 17.04
C LYS A 79 1.38 33.99 17.38
N SER A 80 2.41 33.16 17.43
CA SER A 80 2.32 31.78 17.93
C SER A 80 1.57 31.79 19.28
N LEU A 81 0.46 31.06 19.38
CA LEU A 81 -0.12 30.67 20.66
C LEU A 81 0.97 29.87 21.37
N GLY A 82 1.68 30.50 22.30
CA GLY A 82 2.94 30.00 22.82
C GLY A 82 2.88 28.61 23.46
N TRP A 83 4.02 28.14 23.94
CA TRP A 83 4.24 26.82 24.55
C TRP A 83 3.21 26.36 25.59
N GLY A 84 2.47 27.28 26.22
CA GLY A 84 1.37 26.94 27.13
C GLY A 84 0.20 26.22 26.46
N TRP A 85 -0.17 26.57 25.22
CA TRP A 85 -1.27 25.90 24.50
C TRP A 85 -0.86 24.54 23.94
N THR A 86 0.41 24.38 23.57
CA THR A 86 0.97 23.09 23.16
C THR A 86 0.82 22.05 24.27
N TRP A 87 1.08 22.42 25.53
CA TRP A 87 0.88 21.54 26.68
C TRP A 87 -0.58 21.08 26.84
N VAL A 88 -1.56 21.96 26.62
CA VAL A 88 -3.00 21.63 26.71
C VAL A 88 -3.40 20.62 25.63
N ILE A 89 -2.89 20.77 24.40
CA ILE A 89 -3.16 19.83 23.30
C ILE A 89 -2.54 18.46 23.60
N TRP A 90 -1.32 18.43 24.14
CA TRP A 90 -0.67 17.19 24.58
C TRP A 90 -1.44 16.49 25.69
N LEU A 91 -1.92 17.24 26.69
CA LEU A 91 -2.73 16.70 27.78
C LEU A 91 -4.06 16.12 27.27
N PHE A 92 -4.75 16.85 26.38
CA PHE A 92 -5.96 16.37 25.74
C PHE A 92 -5.70 15.06 24.98
N ASN A 93 -4.62 15.00 24.20
CA ASN A 93 -4.24 13.81 23.41
C ASN A 93 -3.93 12.62 24.33
N ILE A 94 -3.12 12.79 25.38
CA ILE A 94 -2.86 11.73 26.36
C ILE A 94 -4.16 11.19 26.97
N VAL A 95 -5.08 12.08 27.38
CA VAL A 95 -6.36 11.68 27.98
C VAL A 95 -7.27 10.97 26.98
N THR A 96 -7.35 11.47 25.74
CA THR A 96 -8.22 10.87 24.71
C THR A 96 -7.70 9.55 24.17
N TYR A 97 -6.38 9.34 24.11
CA TYR A 97 -5.81 8.12 23.54
C TYR A 97 -5.44 7.06 24.59
N LEU A 98 -5.20 7.42 25.85
CA LEU A 98 -4.92 6.43 26.91
C LEU A 98 -6.20 5.71 27.39
N THR A 99 -7.35 6.36 27.30
CA THR A 99 -8.63 5.84 27.81
C THR A 99 -9.26 4.72 26.94
N PRO A 100 -9.17 4.73 25.58
CA PRO A 100 -9.78 3.72 24.73
C PRO A 100 -9.01 2.39 24.66
N ASP A 101 -7.70 2.39 24.91
CA ASP A 101 -6.85 1.22 24.66
C ASP A 101 -7.19 -0.01 25.52
N PRO A 102 -7.44 0.11 26.84
CA PRO A 102 -7.83 -1.03 27.67
C PRO A 102 -9.21 -1.57 27.32
N LEU A 103 -10.15 -0.69 26.93
CA LEU A 103 -11.52 -1.06 26.58
C LEU A 103 -11.57 -1.83 25.24
N ASN A 104 -10.86 -1.34 24.24
CA ASN A 104 -10.76 -2.01 22.94
C ASN A 104 -10.01 -3.34 23.03
N PHE A 105 -9.01 -3.43 23.92
CA PHE A 105 -8.30 -4.69 24.20
C PHE A 105 -9.23 -5.73 24.85
N ALA A 106 -10.01 -5.33 25.86
CA ALA A 106 -10.97 -6.23 26.52
C ALA A 106 -12.06 -6.76 25.56
N VAL A 107 -12.63 -5.89 24.71
CA VAL A 107 -13.65 -6.30 23.72
C VAL A 107 -13.09 -7.27 22.67
N ARG A 108 -11.81 -7.08 22.28
CA ARG A 108 -11.12 -7.95 21.34
C ARG A 108 -10.77 -9.31 21.96
N ASP A 109 -10.37 -9.34 23.22
CA ASP A 109 -10.12 -10.59 23.95
C ASP A 109 -11.41 -11.43 24.05
N MET A 110 -12.53 -10.81 24.43
CA MET A 110 -13.84 -11.47 24.50
C MET A 110 -14.29 -12.08 23.16
N HIS A 111 -14.13 -11.35 22.04
CA HIS A 111 -14.45 -11.90 20.71
C HIS A 111 -13.46 -12.99 20.25
N SER A 112 -12.20 -12.93 20.70
CA SER A 112 -11.23 -13.97 20.36
C SER A 112 -11.57 -15.32 21.01
N GLY A 113 -12.06 -15.31 22.25
CA GLY A 113 -12.52 -16.51 22.96
C GLY A 113 -13.69 -17.21 22.27
N GLN A 114 -14.65 -16.43 21.72
CA GLN A 114 -15.80 -17.00 21.01
C GLN A 114 -15.42 -17.77 19.73
N ARG A 115 -14.40 -17.31 18.98
CA ARG A 115 -13.92 -18.01 17.78
C ARG A 115 -13.24 -19.34 18.12
N VAL A 116 -12.49 -19.40 19.22
CA VAL A 116 -11.88 -20.64 19.70
C VAL A 116 -12.96 -21.65 20.10
N ILE A 117 -14.00 -21.21 20.81
CA ILE A 117 -15.12 -22.08 21.20
C ILE A 117 -15.85 -22.63 19.96
N HIS A 118 -16.10 -21.81 18.94
CA HIS A 118 -16.79 -22.26 17.74
C HIS A 118 -15.97 -23.27 16.92
N THR A 119 -14.65 -23.08 16.82
CA THR A 119 -13.75 -24.04 16.13
C THR A 119 -13.59 -25.34 16.91
N LEU A 120 -13.59 -25.29 18.24
CA LEU A 120 -13.58 -26.49 19.08
C LEU A 120 -14.91 -27.25 18.99
N LYS A 121 -16.05 -26.55 19.02
CA LYS A 121 -17.37 -27.16 18.87
C LYS A 121 -17.50 -27.92 17.53
N GLY A 122 -17.11 -27.30 16.41
CA GLY A 122 -17.13 -27.98 15.10
C GLY A 122 -16.14 -29.16 15.00
N LYS A 123 -14.99 -29.10 15.69
CA LYS A 123 -14.09 -30.27 15.79
C LYS A 123 -14.71 -31.39 16.60
N VAL A 124 -15.31 -31.09 17.75
CA VAL A 124 -15.97 -32.10 18.60
C VAL A 124 -17.14 -32.76 17.87
N GLU A 125 -17.95 -31.98 17.15
CA GLU A 125 -19.06 -32.50 16.34
C GLU A 125 -18.57 -33.42 15.21
N SER A 126 -17.49 -33.06 14.50
CA SER A 126 -16.91 -33.93 13.47
C SER A 126 -16.29 -35.21 14.04
N PHE A 127 -15.63 -35.15 15.21
CA PHE A 127 -15.14 -36.33 15.91
C PHE A 127 -16.27 -37.24 16.41
N ALA A 128 -17.36 -36.68 16.92
CA ALA A 128 -18.53 -37.44 17.36
C ALA A 128 -19.19 -38.16 16.17
N LYS A 129 -19.30 -37.49 15.02
CA LYS A 129 -19.83 -38.07 13.78
C LYS A 129 -18.97 -39.20 13.23
N LEU A 130 -17.64 -39.07 13.30
CA LEU A 130 -16.70 -40.14 12.93
C LEU A 130 -16.75 -41.36 13.86
N ARG A 131 -17.12 -41.16 15.13
CA ARG A 131 -17.34 -42.24 16.11
C ARG A 131 -18.72 -42.90 16.00
N GLY A 132 -19.57 -42.45 15.06
CA GLY A 132 -20.90 -43.01 14.82
C GLY A 132 -21.98 -42.53 15.80
N TYR A 133 -21.73 -41.46 16.57
CA TYR A 133 -22.75 -40.83 17.41
C TYR A 133 -23.61 -39.87 16.58
N ASP A 134 -24.93 -40.05 16.62
CA ASP A 134 -25.90 -39.16 15.98
C ASP A 134 -26.11 -37.90 16.85
N ILE A 135 -25.43 -36.83 16.45
CA ILE A 135 -25.42 -35.52 17.12
C ILE A 135 -26.68 -34.68 16.83
N ASP A 136 -27.42 -35.01 15.76
CA ASP A 136 -28.61 -34.25 15.35
C ASP A 136 -29.84 -34.59 16.22
N ALA A 137 -29.89 -35.81 16.76
CA ALA A 137 -30.92 -36.24 17.72
C ALA A 137 -30.78 -35.58 19.11
N MET A 138 -29.56 -35.23 19.53
CA MET A 138 -29.30 -34.63 20.86
C MET A 138 -29.57 -33.12 20.94
N ASN A 139 -29.35 -32.37 19.85
CA ASN A 139 -29.55 -30.91 19.84
C ASN A 139 -31.03 -30.50 19.96
N ASN A 140 -31.97 -31.33 19.51
CA ASN A 140 -33.41 -31.08 19.63
C ASN A 140 -33.93 -31.12 21.09
N HIS A 141 -33.12 -31.59 22.05
CA HIS A 141 -33.47 -31.62 23.47
C HIS A 141 -33.04 -30.36 24.25
N TYR A 142 -32.32 -29.41 23.63
CA TYR A 142 -31.81 -28.21 24.30
C TYR A 142 -32.41 -26.90 23.78
N THR A 143 -33.27 -26.93 22.77
CA THR A 143 -34.04 -25.75 22.32
C THR A 143 -35.42 -25.74 22.98
N LEU A 144 -35.50 -25.11 24.15
CA LEU A 144 -36.69 -24.45 24.69
C LEU A 144 -36.41 -22.95 24.78
#